data_AF-A0A850MA27-F1
#
_entry.id   AF-A0A850MA27-F1
#
_cell.length_a   1.000
_cell.length_b   1.000
_cell.length_c   1.000
_cell.angle_alpha   90.00
_cell.angle_beta   90.00
_cell.angle_gamma   90.00
#
_symmetry.space_group_name_H-M   'P 1'
#
loop_
_entity.id
_entity.type
_entity.pdbx_description
1 polymer ?
#
loop_
_entity_poly.entity_id
_entity_poly.type
_entity_poly.pdbx_seq_one_letter_code
_entity_poly.pdbx_strand_id
1 'polypeptide(L)'
;MSFIELPKFFFYFSWRLNFIFSFFTKHIPTALAFKNSNESKDKSTESNFFEIINRRQADKNFFKIIKDIKKNYRKMFKKKPTTELDVQDKLEIFLSVKEYGFNREKERVSFSSKSFEPDFTNEKLKAAIEVKFINNKEKIKSSIESMSADITPYSKIFKRILFLVYDIGGNIRDIDEFTKDFIKDGAILIRCIVIKH
;
A
#
# COMPACT_ATOMS: atom_id res chain seq x y z
N MET A 1 -40.68 5.65 -53.12
CA MET A 1 -40.19 7.02 -52.91
C MET A 1 -41.12 7.69 -51.92
N SER A 2 -40.79 7.58 -50.64
CA SER A 2 -41.54 8.23 -49.55
C SER A 2 -40.52 8.51 -48.44
N PHE A 3 -40.21 9.79 -48.31
CA PHE A 3 -39.35 10.37 -47.29
C PHE A 3 -40.06 10.28 -45.94
N ILE A 4 -39.37 9.76 -44.93
CA ILE A 4 -39.77 9.86 -43.53
C ILE A 4 -38.71 10.72 -42.85
N GLU A 5 -39.12 11.90 -42.41
CA GLU A 5 -38.31 12.83 -41.62
C GLU A 5 -38.12 12.30 -40.19
N LEU A 6 -36.87 12.32 -39.70
CA LEU A 6 -36.52 12.09 -38.30
C LEU A 6 -36.14 13.42 -37.64
N PRO A 7 -36.64 13.72 -36.43
CA PRO A 7 -36.32 14.98 -35.75
C PRO A 7 -34.96 14.92 -35.03
N LYS A 8 -34.23 16.03 -35.12
CA LYS A 8 -33.00 16.32 -34.39
C LYS A 8 -33.32 16.55 -32.90
N PHE A 9 -32.77 15.74 -32.00
CA PHE A 9 -32.65 16.08 -30.59
C PHE A 9 -31.22 15.82 -30.11
N PHE A 10 -30.47 16.92 -30.04
CA PHE A 10 -29.23 17.06 -29.29
C PHE A 10 -29.57 17.60 -27.90
N PHE A 11 -28.68 17.37 -26.93
CA PHE A 11 -28.67 17.82 -25.52
C PHE A 11 -29.41 16.96 -24.51
N TYR A 12 -28.66 16.34 -23.59
CA TYR A 12 -28.91 16.36 -22.14
C TYR A 12 -27.74 15.67 -21.41
N PHE A 13 -26.81 16.45 -20.82
CA PHE A 13 -26.23 16.18 -19.49
C PHE A 13 -25.21 17.27 -19.10
N SER A 14 -25.65 18.34 -18.46
CA SER A 14 -24.79 19.17 -17.58
C SER A 14 -25.64 20.18 -16.80
N TRP A 15 -26.44 19.72 -15.83
CA TRP A 15 -27.12 20.63 -14.89
C TRP A 15 -27.29 19.93 -13.54
N ARG A 16 -26.34 20.16 -12.62
CA ARG A 16 -26.63 20.29 -11.17
C ARG A 16 -25.42 20.73 -10.36
N LEU A 17 -24.93 21.94 -10.60
CA LEU A 17 -24.11 22.68 -9.61
C LEU A 17 -24.05 24.15 -10.04
N ASN A 18 -25.17 24.86 -9.90
CA ASN A 18 -25.24 26.32 -9.89
C ASN A 18 -26.58 26.71 -9.24
N PHE A 19 -26.74 26.32 -7.98
CA PHE A 19 -27.78 26.88 -7.13
C PHE A 19 -27.09 27.55 -5.95
N ILE A 20 -27.43 28.82 -5.72
CA ILE A 20 -26.78 29.80 -4.83
C ILE A 20 -25.60 30.54 -5.48
N PHE A 21 -25.88 31.46 -6.40
CA PHE A 21 -25.19 32.77 -6.48
C PHE A 21 -25.96 33.68 -7.46
N SER A 22 -27.05 34.27 -6.99
CA SER A 22 -27.59 35.50 -7.60
C SER A 22 -28.53 36.16 -6.60
N PHE A 23 -27.96 36.89 -5.65
CA PHE A 23 -28.63 38.03 -5.04
C PHE A 23 -27.56 38.92 -4.41
N PHE A 24 -27.64 40.22 -4.70
CA PHE A 24 -26.72 41.31 -4.31
C PHE A 24 -25.46 41.52 -5.16
N THR A 25 -25.61 42.29 -6.24
CA THR A 25 -24.60 43.27 -6.65
C THR A 25 -25.22 44.66 -6.65
N LYS A 26 -24.83 45.49 -5.66
CA LYS A 26 -24.70 46.94 -5.84
C LYS A 26 -23.89 47.52 -4.69
N HIS A 27 -22.79 48.16 -5.10
CA HIS A 27 -21.87 49.06 -4.39
C HIS A 27 -20.62 48.50 -3.65
N ILE A 28 -19.47 48.98 -4.17
CA ILE A 28 -18.16 49.27 -3.54
C ILE A 28 -17.08 48.16 -3.66
N PRO A 29 -15.82 48.50 -4.02
CA PRO A 29 -14.85 47.56 -4.58
C PRO A 29 -14.13 46.81 -3.46
N THR A 30 -14.37 45.50 -3.37
CA THR A 30 -13.55 44.58 -2.54
C THR A 30 -13.53 43.15 -3.10
N ALA A 31 -14.06 42.95 -4.31
CA ALA A 31 -14.21 41.62 -4.91
C ALA A 31 -12.91 41.00 -5.44
N LEU A 32 -11.81 41.76 -5.58
CA LEU A 32 -10.54 41.21 -6.06
C LEU A 32 -9.72 40.50 -4.96
N ALA A 33 -9.99 40.78 -3.68
CA ALA A 33 -9.30 40.12 -2.56
C ALA A 33 -10.09 38.92 -1.99
N PHE A 34 -11.41 38.91 -2.13
CA PHE A 34 -12.26 37.84 -1.60
C PHE A 34 -12.41 36.62 -2.53
N LYS A 35 -12.06 36.77 -3.82
CA LYS A 35 -12.11 35.66 -4.79
C LYS A 35 -10.87 34.75 -4.69
N ASN A 36 -9.72 35.29 -4.26
CA ASN A 36 -8.46 34.55 -4.16
C ASN A 36 -8.32 33.66 -2.90
N SER A 37 -9.11 33.91 -1.85
CA SER A 37 -9.06 33.15 -0.59
C SER A 37 -9.92 31.87 -0.60
N ASN A 38 -10.94 31.81 -1.46
CA ASN A 38 -11.80 30.63 -1.60
C ASN A 38 -11.25 29.62 -2.62
N GLU A 39 -10.67 30.06 -3.74
CA GLU A 39 -10.04 29.15 -4.72
C GLU A 39 -8.83 28.38 -4.16
N SER A 40 -8.11 28.97 -3.20
CA SER A 40 -6.97 28.32 -2.54
C SER A 40 -7.39 27.31 -1.46
N LYS A 41 -8.51 27.57 -0.75
CA LYS A 41 -9.09 26.63 0.22
C LYS A 41 -9.80 25.44 -0.44
N ASP A 42 -10.42 25.65 -1.60
CA ASP A 42 -11.09 24.57 -2.34
C ASP A 42 -10.07 23.57 -2.92
N LYS A 43 -9.00 24.07 -3.56
CA LYS A 43 -7.94 23.24 -4.15
C LYS A 43 -7.18 22.40 -3.13
N SER A 44 -6.94 22.94 -1.93
CA SER A 44 -6.27 22.21 -0.84
C SER A 44 -7.17 21.16 -0.19
N THR A 45 -8.48 21.37 -0.20
CA THR A 45 -9.46 20.40 0.31
C THR A 45 -9.63 19.24 -0.68
N GLU A 46 -9.74 19.54 -1.97
CA GLU A 46 -9.80 18.52 -3.03
C GLU A 46 -8.52 17.68 -3.07
N SER A 47 -7.33 18.29 -2.97
CA SER A 47 -6.05 17.54 -2.98
C SER A 47 -5.96 16.56 -1.81
N ASN A 48 -6.36 16.99 -0.61
CA ASN A 48 -6.39 16.13 0.58
C ASN A 48 -7.40 14.99 0.42
N PHE A 49 -8.56 15.26 -0.18
CA PHE A 49 -9.58 14.24 -0.43
C PHE A 49 -9.09 13.17 -1.43
N PHE A 50 -8.46 13.57 -2.53
CA PHE A 50 -7.86 12.65 -3.50
C PHE A 50 -6.74 11.81 -2.87
N GLU A 51 -5.88 12.41 -2.06
CA GLU A 51 -4.83 11.67 -1.33
C GLU A 51 -5.45 10.61 -0.40
N ILE A 52 -6.50 10.97 0.34
CA ILE A 52 -7.20 10.03 1.24
C ILE A 52 -7.80 8.86 0.46
N ILE A 53 -8.45 9.12 -0.68
CA ILE A 53 -9.01 8.05 -1.52
C ILE A 53 -7.90 7.13 -2.05
N ASN A 54 -6.83 7.71 -2.58
CA ASN A 54 -5.70 6.95 -3.12
C ASN A 54 -5.05 6.09 -2.05
N ARG A 55 -4.85 6.64 -0.85
CA ARG A 55 -4.33 5.89 0.31
C ARG A 55 -5.24 4.73 0.67
N ARG A 56 -6.56 4.95 0.79
CA ARG A 56 -7.52 3.88 1.11
C ARG A 56 -7.51 2.78 0.06
N GLN A 57 -7.41 3.14 -1.23
CA GLN A 57 -7.34 2.14 -2.29
C GLN A 57 -6.03 1.34 -2.23
N ALA A 58 -4.90 1.99 -1.97
CA ALA A 58 -3.61 1.33 -1.78
C ALA A 58 -3.63 0.38 -0.56
N ASP A 59 -4.25 0.78 0.55
CA ASP A 59 -4.43 -0.08 1.73
C ASP A 59 -5.25 -1.32 1.40
N LYS A 60 -6.38 -1.17 0.69
CA LYS A 60 -7.20 -2.29 0.23
C LYS A 60 -6.41 -3.25 -0.66
N ASN A 61 -5.63 -2.72 -1.59
CA ASN A 61 -4.78 -3.52 -2.47
C ASN A 61 -3.71 -4.29 -1.67
N PHE A 62 -3.09 -3.64 -0.68
CA PHE A 62 -2.10 -4.28 0.18
C PHE A 62 -2.70 -5.42 1.03
N PHE A 63 -3.90 -5.22 1.60
CA PHE A 63 -4.61 -6.29 2.30
C PHE A 63 -5.00 -7.45 1.38
N LYS A 64 -5.37 -7.16 0.13
CA LYS A 64 -5.63 -8.19 -0.88
C LYS A 64 -4.38 -9.04 -1.13
N ILE A 65 -3.21 -8.42 -1.28
CA ILE A 65 -1.93 -9.11 -1.47
C ILE A 65 -1.62 -10.01 -0.27
N ILE A 66 -1.75 -9.49 0.95
CA ILE A 66 -1.56 -10.27 2.18
C ILE A 66 -2.47 -11.49 2.23
N LYS A 67 -3.77 -11.31 1.91
CA LYS A 67 -4.75 -12.39 1.88
C LYS A 67 -4.37 -13.47 0.86
N ASP A 68 -3.91 -13.05 -0.32
CA ASP A 68 -3.48 -13.94 -1.39
C ASP A 68 -2.22 -14.73 -1.02
N ILE A 69 -1.24 -14.08 -0.39
CA ILE A 69 -0.04 -14.76 0.14
C ILE A 69 -0.47 -15.80 1.19
N LYS A 70 -1.24 -15.40 2.21
CA LYS A 70 -1.71 -16.32 3.27
C LYS A 70 -2.42 -17.56 2.71
N LYS A 71 -3.24 -17.38 1.67
CA LYS A 71 -4.05 -18.47 1.09
C LYS A 71 -3.24 -19.45 0.22
N ASN A 72 -2.25 -18.95 -0.50
CA ASN A 72 -1.65 -19.69 -1.63
C ASN A 72 -0.15 -19.99 -1.44
N TYR A 73 0.57 -19.20 -0.65
CA TYR A 73 2.02 -19.21 -0.67
C TYR A 73 2.65 -20.52 -0.21
N ARG A 74 2.14 -21.11 0.89
CA ARG A 74 2.57 -22.44 1.37
C ARG A 74 2.48 -23.53 0.29
N LYS A 75 1.46 -23.45 -0.58
CA LYS A 75 1.18 -24.46 -1.61
C LYS A 75 2.17 -24.41 -2.78
N MET A 76 2.95 -23.34 -2.89
CA MET A 76 3.98 -23.21 -3.93
C MET A 76 5.21 -24.08 -3.67
N PHE A 77 5.37 -24.55 -2.43
CA PHE A 77 6.51 -25.37 -2.02
C PHE A 77 6.12 -26.85 -2.04
N LYS A 78 6.49 -27.55 -3.12
CA LYS A 78 6.38 -29.01 -3.20
C LYS A 78 7.36 -29.70 -2.23
N LYS A 79 8.60 -29.20 -2.20
CA LYS A 79 9.63 -29.58 -1.24
C LYS A 79 9.79 -28.45 -0.23
N LYS A 80 10.19 -28.83 0.98
CA LYS A 80 10.48 -27.88 2.06
C LYS A 80 11.64 -26.97 1.64
N PRO A 81 11.49 -25.63 1.73
CA PRO A 81 12.61 -24.72 1.47
C PRO A 81 13.68 -24.91 2.56
N THR A 82 14.95 -24.71 2.20
CA THR A 82 16.09 -24.89 3.10
C THR A 82 16.74 -23.56 3.47
N THR A 83 16.51 -22.53 2.65
CA THR A 83 17.10 -21.20 2.80
C THR A 83 16.06 -20.09 2.69
N GLU A 84 16.43 -18.89 3.16
CA GLU A 84 15.63 -17.68 2.95
C GLU A 84 15.51 -17.32 1.47
N LEU A 85 16.57 -17.56 0.70
CA LEU A 85 16.60 -17.34 -0.74
C LEU A 85 15.56 -18.19 -1.47
N ASP A 86 15.41 -19.47 -1.11
CA ASP A 86 14.35 -20.32 -1.68
C ASP A 86 12.95 -19.73 -1.46
N VAL A 87 12.75 -19.10 -0.30
CA VAL A 87 11.50 -18.41 0.02
C VAL A 87 11.38 -17.17 -0.86
N GLN A 88 12.38 -16.29 -0.87
CA GLN A 88 12.36 -15.08 -1.69
C GLN A 88 12.11 -15.38 -3.18
N ASP A 89 12.78 -16.36 -3.77
CA ASP A 89 12.62 -16.74 -5.17
C ASP A 89 11.18 -17.19 -5.50
N LYS A 90 10.55 -17.94 -4.58
CA LYS A 90 9.14 -18.32 -4.75
C LYS A 90 8.19 -17.15 -4.57
N LEU A 91 8.51 -16.22 -3.68
CA LEU A 91 7.73 -14.99 -3.53
C LEU A 91 7.82 -14.13 -4.78
N GLU A 92 8.99 -13.99 -5.38
CA GLU A 92 9.19 -13.24 -6.62
C GLU A 92 8.31 -13.80 -7.75
N ILE A 93 8.32 -15.12 -7.95
CA ILE A 93 7.45 -15.79 -8.92
C ILE A 93 5.97 -15.54 -8.59
N PHE A 94 5.58 -15.65 -7.32
CA PHE A 94 4.20 -15.41 -6.88
C PHE A 94 3.72 -14.00 -7.21
N LEU A 95 4.53 -12.99 -6.85
CA LEU A 95 4.21 -11.58 -7.04
C LEU A 95 4.16 -11.23 -8.53
N SER A 96 5.04 -11.84 -9.33
CA SER A 96 5.10 -11.66 -10.78
C SER A 96 3.88 -12.27 -11.49
N VAL A 97 3.55 -13.53 -11.19
CA VAL A 97 2.38 -14.23 -11.77
C VAL A 97 1.07 -13.54 -11.43
N LYS A 98 1.01 -12.88 -10.26
CA LYS A 98 -0.16 -12.10 -9.83
C LYS A 98 -0.13 -10.64 -10.29
N GLU A 99 0.93 -10.24 -11.01
CA GLU A 99 1.14 -8.87 -11.51
C GLU A 99 1.05 -7.80 -10.41
N TYR A 100 1.52 -8.12 -9.20
CA TYR A 100 1.47 -7.19 -8.08
C TYR A 100 2.50 -6.05 -8.16
N GLY A 101 3.39 -6.07 -9.16
CA GLY A 101 4.31 -4.96 -9.46
C GLY A 101 5.38 -4.72 -8.39
N PHE A 102 5.74 -5.76 -7.64
CA PHE A 102 6.89 -5.72 -6.75
C PHE A 102 8.16 -6.03 -7.54
N ASN A 103 9.24 -5.35 -7.19
CA ASN A 103 10.57 -5.61 -7.72
C ASN A 103 11.48 -6.07 -6.58
N ARG A 104 12.39 -6.99 -6.87
CA ARG A 104 13.44 -7.40 -5.95
C ARG A 104 14.55 -6.35 -5.88
N GLU A 105 15.02 -6.01 -4.68
CA GLU A 105 16.30 -5.32 -4.43
C GLU A 105 16.54 -4.05 -5.30
N LYS A 106 15.58 -3.11 -5.34
CA LYS A 106 15.71 -1.86 -6.13
C LYS A 106 15.97 -0.60 -5.32
N GLU A 107 15.50 -0.52 -4.07
CA GLU A 107 15.56 0.72 -3.29
C GLU A 107 16.40 0.55 -2.02
N ARG A 108 17.57 1.18 -2.02
CA ARG A 108 18.40 1.31 -0.81
C ARG A 108 17.91 2.49 0.02
N VAL A 109 17.59 2.22 1.27
CA VAL A 109 17.22 3.21 2.26
C VAL A 109 18.46 3.59 3.05
N SER A 110 18.99 4.79 2.81
CA SER A 110 20.06 5.34 3.64
C SER A 110 19.48 5.86 4.97
N PHE A 111 19.98 5.33 6.08
CA PHE A 111 19.65 5.83 7.42
C PHE A 111 20.93 6.01 8.23
N SER A 112 21.25 7.27 8.54
CA SER A 112 22.50 7.68 9.19
C SER A 112 23.72 7.24 8.37
N SER A 113 24.32 6.09 8.72
CA SER A 113 25.53 5.53 8.09
C SER A 113 25.33 4.10 7.60
N LYS A 114 24.09 3.58 7.66
CA LYS A 114 23.73 2.22 7.23
C LYS A 114 22.76 2.28 6.05
N SER A 115 22.92 1.35 5.11
CA SER A 115 21.97 1.11 4.03
C SER A 115 21.09 -0.06 4.43
N PHE A 116 19.78 0.13 4.36
CA PHE A 116 18.77 -0.92 4.57
C PHE A 116 18.10 -1.19 3.24
N GLU A 117 17.98 -2.44 2.84
CA GLU A 117 17.48 -2.82 1.52
C GLU A 117 16.38 -3.88 1.72
N PRO A 118 15.10 -3.51 1.54
CA PRO A 118 14.02 -4.48 1.60
C PRO A 118 14.13 -5.47 0.44
N ASP A 119 13.78 -6.72 0.72
CA ASP A 119 13.79 -7.79 -0.29
C ASP A 119 12.93 -7.44 -1.52
N PHE A 120 11.73 -6.88 -1.28
CA PHE A 120 10.83 -6.47 -2.36
C PHE A 120 10.22 -5.10 -2.11
N THR A 121 10.15 -4.28 -3.14
CA THR A 121 9.55 -2.94 -3.07
C THR A 121 8.55 -2.70 -4.19
N ASN A 122 7.54 -1.88 -3.89
CA ASN A 122 6.54 -1.41 -4.84
C ASN A 122 6.33 0.10 -4.67
N GLU A 123 6.85 0.86 -5.62
CA GLU A 123 6.80 2.32 -5.63
C GLU A 123 5.37 2.87 -5.65
N LYS A 124 4.49 2.26 -6.46
CA LYS A 124 3.10 2.72 -6.64
C LYS A 124 2.28 2.52 -5.37
N LEU A 125 2.49 1.42 -4.65
CA LEU A 125 1.84 1.14 -3.37
C LEU A 125 2.58 1.78 -2.19
N LYS A 126 3.79 2.33 -2.40
CA LYS A 126 4.74 2.71 -1.34
C LYS A 126 4.85 1.59 -0.31
N ALA A 127 5.10 0.38 -0.81
CA ALA A 127 5.11 -0.84 0.00
C ALA A 127 6.46 -1.55 -0.06
N ALA A 128 6.88 -2.11 1.07
CA ALA A 128 8.03 -3.00 1.18
C ALA A 128 7.61 -4.34 1.77
N ILE A 129 8.27 -5.42 1.33
CA ILE A 129 8.15 -6.76 1.91
C ILE A 129 9.55 -7.20 2.32
N GLU A 130 9.65 -7.65 3.56
CA GLU A 130 10.85 -8.24 4.15
C GLU A 130 10.55 -9.70 4.50
N VAL A 131 11.37 -10.63 4.01
CA VAL A 131 11.23 -12.06 4.25
C VAL A 131 12.14 -12.47 5.41
N LYS A 132 11.65 -13.33 6.29
CA LYS A 132 12.48 -14.01 7.29
C LYS A 132 12.23 -15.50 7.27
N PHE A 133 13.30 -16.28 7.26
CA PHE A 133 13.24 -17.73 7.30
C PHE A 133 13.68 -18.28 8.66
N ILE A 134 12.78 -19.01 9.32
CA ILE A 134 13.01 -19.58 10.66
C ILE A 134 13.02 -21.09 10.54
N ASN A 135 14.19 -21.70 10.71
CA ASN A 135 14.37 -23.16 10.70
C ASN A 135 14.72 -23.76 12.06
N ASN A 136 14.95 -22.92 13.06
CA ASN A 136 15.22 -23.31 14.43
C ASN A 136 14.78 -22.19 15.39
N LYS A 137 14.78 -22.47 16.69
CA LYS A 137 14.34 -21.50 17.72
C LYS A 137 15.29 -20.31 17.90
N GLU A 138 16.59 -20.49 17.66
CA GLU A 138 17.58 -19.43 17.80
C GLU A 138 17.35 -18.31 16.78
N LYS A 139 16.92 -18.68 15.57
CA LYS A 139 16.56 -17.74 14.51
C LYS A 139 15.44 -16.80 14.89
N ILE A 140 14.49 -17.21 15.74
CA ILE A 140 13.36 -16.38 16.17
C ILE A 140 13.86 -15.05 16.76
N LYS A 141 14.80 -15.10 17.70
CA LYS A 141 15.33 -13.90 18.37
C LYS A 141 16.04 -12.98 17.37
N SER A 142 16.92 -13.54 16.54
CA SER A 142 17.64 -12.77 15.51
C SER A 142 16.70 -12.15 14.46
N SER A 143 15.59 -12.83 14.11
CA SER A 143 14.58 -12.31 13.19
C SER A 143 13.82 -11.14 13.82
N ILE A 144 13.41 -11.24 15.09
CA ILE A 144 12.75 -10.12 15.80
C ILE A 144 13.66 -8.89 15.87
N GLU A 145 14.95 -9.08 16.20
CA GLU A 145 15.93 -7.99 16.29
C GLU A 145 16.15 -7.29 14.94
N SER A 146 16.34 -8.06 13.87
CA SER A 146 16.47 -7.50 12.50
C SER A 146 15.21 -6.78 12.06
N MET A 147 14.04 -7.42 12.16
CA MET A 147 12.75 -6.81 11.81
C MET A 147 12.51 -5.50 12.56
N SER A 148 12.85 -5.43 13.85
CA SER A 148 12.69 -4.22 14.66
C SER A 148 13.60 -3.09 14.21
N ALA A 149 14.84 -3.41 13.81
CA ALA A 149 15.79 -2.43 13.29
C ALA A 149 15.33 -1.84 11.94
N ASP A 150 14.64 -2.64 11.11
CA ASP A 150 14.22 -2.26 9.76
C ASP A 150 12.99 -1.34 9.73
N ILE A 151 12.12 -1.40 10.76
CA ILE A 151 10.87 -0.61 10.82
C ILE A 151 11.16 0.89 10.64
N THR A 152 12.14 1.43 11.35
CA THR A 152 12.39 2.88 11.38
C THR A 152 12.91 3.41 10.03
N PRO A 153 13.96 2.81 9.42
CA PRO A 153 14.38 3.15 8.07
C PRO A 153 13.24 3.00 7.05
N TYR A 154 12.56 1.85 7.02
CA TYR A 154 11.52 1.58 6.02
C TYR A 154 10.35 2.55 6.11
N SER A 155 9.95 2.94 7.33
CA SER A 155 8.83 3.88 7.57
C SER A 155 9.08 5.29 7.01
N LYS A 156 10.33 5.66 6.67
CA LYS A 156 10.63 6.94 6.03
C LYS A 156 10.18 6.99 4.58
N ILE A 157 10.22 5.86 3.88
CA ILE A 157 9.99 5.77 2.43
C ILE A 157 8.66 5.07 2.14
N PHE A 158 8.41 3.97 2.84
CA PHE A 158 7.24 3.12 2.62
C PHE A 158 6.14 3.47 3.61
N LYS A 159 4.91 3.52 3.11
CA LYS A 159 3.70 3.66 3.93
C LYS A 159 3.11 2.30 4.34
N ARG A 160 3.59 1.21 3.72
CA ARG A 160 3.12 -0.16 3.93
C ARG A 160 4.33 -1.08 4.06
N ILE A 161 4.40 -1.83 5.15
CA ILE A 161 5.51 -2.76 5.41
C ILE A 161 4.91 -4.12 5.74
N LEU A 162 5.35 -5.16 5.04
CA LEU A 162 4.98 -6.54 5.30
C LEU A 162 6.20 -7.33 5.73
N PHE A 163 6.18 -7.88 6.93
CA PHE A 163 7.09 -8.94 7.32
C PHE A 163 6.45 -10.30 6.98
N LEU A 164 7.08 -11.04 6.07
CA LEU A 164 6.70 -12.40 5.72
C LEU A 164 7.66 -13.38 6.40
N VAL A 165 7.19 -14.01 7.47
CA VAL A 165 7.97 -14.99 8.21
C VAL A 165 7.58 -16.39 7.76
N TYR A 166 8.55 -17.17 7.28
CA TYR A 166 8.36 -18.57 6.90
C TYR A 166 8.94 -19.48 7.96
N ASP A 167 8.08 -20.20 8.69
CA ASP A 167 8.46 -21.03 9.84
C ASP A 167 8.47 -22.51 9.45
N ILE A 168 9.66 -23.07 9.46
CA ILE A 168 9.96 -24.46 9.17
C ILE A 168 9.81 -25.30 10.43
N GLY A 169 8.82 -26.20 10.46
CA GLY A 169 8.66 -27.13 11.58
C GLY A 169 7.99 -26.53 12.81
N GLY A 170 7.38 -25.35 12.69
CA GLY A 170 6.52 -24.79 13.74
C GLY A 170 7.28 -24.31 14.97
N ASN A 171 8.45 -23.68 14.79
CA ASN A 171 9.24 -23.12 15.89
C ASN A 171 8.49 -21.99 16.61
N ILE A 172 7.69 -21.22 15.88
CA ILE A 172 6.81 -20.20 16.45
C ILE A 172 5.55 -20.90 16.96
N ARG A 173 5.47 -21.07 18.29
CA ARG A 173 4.32 -21.69 18.95
C ARG A 173 3.12 -20.75 18.95
N ASP A 174 3.32 -19.56 19.49
CA ASP A 174 2.31 -18.51 19.55
C ASP A 174 2.57 -17.47 18.45
N ILE A 175 1.71 -17.47 17.43
CA ILE A 175 1.81 -16.54 16.30
C ILE A 175 1.33 -15.15 16.70
N ASP A 176 0.31 -15.07 17.56
CA ASP A 176 -0.27 -13.80 17.97
C ASP A 176 0.73 -13.04 18.84
N GLU A 177 1.37 -13.73 19.80
CA GLU A 177 2.44 -13.14 20.59
C GLU A 177 3.63 -12.70 19.73
N PHE A 178 4.05 -13.52 18.76
CA PHE A 178 5.16 -13.19 17.88
C PHE A 178 4.87 -11.98 16.98
N THR A 179 3.64 -11.83 16.50
CA THR A 179 3.28 -10.79 15.52
C THR A 179 2.77 -9.50 16.14
N LYS A 180 2.36 -9.49 17.42
CA LYS A 180 1.69 -8.33 18.07
C LYS A 180 2.45 -7.01 17.90
N ASP A 181 3.76 -7.03 18.08
CA ASP A 181 4.60 -5.82 18.04
C ASP A 181 4.91 -5.37 16.59
N PHE A 182 4.58 -6.23 15.61
CA PHE A 182 4.78 -6.01 14.18
C PHE A 182 3.46 -5.81 13.42
N ILE A 183 2.39 -5.43 14.12
CA ILE A 183 1.11 -5.04 13.54
C ILE A 183 0.78 -3.62 14.00
N LYS A 184 0.71 -2.70 13.05
CA LYS A 184 0.43 -1.29 13.33
C LYS A 184 -0.50 -0.72 12.28
N ASP A 185 -1.50 0.01 12.74
CA ASP A 185 -2.37 0.84 11.92
C ASP A 185 -2.04 2.32 12.11
N GLY A 186 -2.41 3.14 11.13
CA GLY A 186 -2.18 4.58 11.15
C GLY A 186 -1.41 5.05 9.94
N ALA A 187 -0.56 6.07 10.11
CA ALA A 187 0.18 6.73 9.03
C ALA A 187 1.11 5.77 8.27
N ILE A 188 1.66 4.77 8.97
CA ILE A 188 2.39 3.65 8.41
C ILE A 188 1.62 2.38 8.76
N LEU A 189 1.29 1.60 7.76
CA LEU A 189 0.62 0.32 7.90
C LEU A 189 1.67 -0.80 7.97
N ILE A 190 1.80 -1.44 9.13
CA ILE A 190 2.72 -2.55 9.33
C ILE A 190 1.90 -3.82 9.54
N ARG A 191 2.29 -4.90 8.86
CA ARG A 191 1.73 -6.23 9.05
C ARG A 191 2.85 -7.25 9.12
N CYS A 192 2.65 -8.27 9.96
CA CYS A 192 3.48 -9.45 10.02
C CYS A 192 2.60 -10.68 9.79
N ILE A 193 3.06 -11.59 8.94
CA ILE A 193 2.37 -12.84 8.65
C ILE A 193 3.35 -14.01 8.78
N VAL A 194 2.92 -15.06 9.48
CA VAL A 194 3.68 -16.30 9.63
C VAL A 194 3.06 -17.37 8.74
N ILE A 195 3.87 -17.96 7.87
CA ILE A 195 3.50 -19.10 7.04
C ILE A 195 4.24 -20.32 7.56
N LYS A 196 3.50 -21.27 8.14
CA LYS A 196 4.06 -22.54 8.64
C LYS A 196 4.18 -23.55 7.52
N HIS A 197 5.33 -24.23 7.45
CA HIS A 197 5.55 -25.33 6.52
C HIS A 197 5.11 -26.68 7.07
#